data_AF-A0A848L7N0-F1
#
_entry.id   AF-A0A848L7N0-F1
#
_cell.length_a   1.000
_cell.length_b   1.000
_cell.length_c   1.000
_cell.angle_alpha   90.00
_cell.angle_beta   90.00
_cell.angle_gamma   90.00
#
_symmetry.space_group_name_H-M   'P 1'
#
loop_
_entity.id
_entity.type
_entity.pdbx_description
1 polymer ?
#
loop_
_entity_poly.entity_id
_entity_poly.type
_entity_poly.pdbx_seq_one_letter_code
_entity_poly.pdbx_strand_id
1 'polypeptide(L)'
;MPTLSTLPLRLSLRRSRHLGAAVLLSVAGLVSQGCESTPPPVEEELAAVDPSSWSGGWKFERQVAQRPLGKDEAITPSGKANLPDGDYLVLGDGRMFRATGDAAMDLPQEMRGGGSWRGDDGGGTPGFLLDSVSQGIVIGTDDRTVVNSDATLQTWPYRAVGPIIYDENATTGTCTATMIGPRHAVTAAHCLHDNAGTWYWPLYFSPGHKGSGADRTPNGAYRKVVARYARTHATAWDYALLILEDKPETANLGYLGFGWWTSDSFYQDRAMRVWGYPVWNNTCAASPLASDDCGGYMYRSSCTISNTTSDVLYHKCDTQGGNSGSAIQSYVGSDLYVLGVHKGYPDSTTNWGPRFTEQKIGDLCDWIEAWPSAYSTRACN
;
A
#
# COMPACT_ATOMS: atom_id res chain seq x y z
N MET A 1 28.54 4.10 64.99
CA MET A 1 29.77 3.41 64.54
C MET A 1 29.87 2.08 65.29
N PRO A 2 30.40 1.02 64.67
CA PRO A 2 29.56 -0.07 64.12
C PRO A 2 29.63 -1.35 64.98
N THR A 3 28.81 -2.40 64.77
CA THR A 3 28.91 -3.36 63.65
C THR A 3 27.60 -4.11 63.36
N LEU A 4 27.42 -4.45 62.07
CA LEU A 4 26.43 -5.42 61.56
C LEU A 4 27.12 -6.76 61.31
N SER A 5 26.40 -7.87 61.48
CA SER A 5 26.73 -9.16 60.85
C SER A 5 25.45 -9.93 60.52
N THR A 6 25.49 -10.69 59.43
CA THR A 6 24.34 -11.32 58.77
C THR A 6 24.32 -12.83 58.99
N LEU A 7 23.14 -13.46 58.92
CA LEU A 7 22.97 -14.87 58.51
C LEU A 7 21.49 -15.16 58.15
N PRO A 8 21.21 -16.07 57.18
CA PRO A 8 19.85 -16.30 56.66
C PRO A 8 19.18 -17.55 57.24
N LEU A 9 17.84 -17.55 57.29
CA LEU A 9 17.05 -18.71 57.72
C LEU A 9 16.45 -19.44 56.51
N ARG A 10 16.85 -20.69 56.28
CA ARG A 10 16.10 -21.66 55.46
C ARG A 10 15.20 -22.48 56.39
N LEU A 11 13.93 -22.71 56.01
CA LEU A 11 13.07 -23.68 56.71
C LEU A 11 12.51 -24.72 55.76
N SER A 12 12.50 -25.98 56.20
CA SER A 12 12.16 -27.17 55.42
C SER A 12 10.70 -27.59 55.61
N LEU A 13 10.11 -28.20 54.58
CA LEU A 13 8.78 -28.81 54.64
C LEU A 13 8.77 -30.12 55.43
N ARG A 14 7.71 -30.39 56.22
CA ARG A 14 6.63 -31.34 55.84
C ARG A 14 5.68 -31.73 57.01
N ARG A 15 4.40 -31.90 56.65
CA ARG A 15 3.37 -32.81 57.23
C ARG A 15 2.81 -32.42 58.63
N SER A 16 1.53 -32.69 58.97
CA SER A 16 0.39 -33.27 58.20
C SER A 16 -0.96 -33.25 58.96
N ARG A 17 -2.06 -33.52 58.23
CA ARG A 17 -3.45 -33.89 58.68
C ARG A 17 -4.30 -32.70 59.20
N HIS A 18 -5.64 -32.69 59.16
CA HIS A 18 -6.67 -33.74 59.00
C HIS A 18 -7.86 -33.33 58.08
N LEU A 19 -8.81 -34.27 57.92
CA LEU A 19 -10.03 -34.32 57.10
C LEU A 19 -10.92 -33.05 57.05
N GLY A 20 -11.62 -32.88 55.91
CA GLY A 20 -12.85 -32.08 55.76
C GLY A 20 -13.68 -32.62 54.58
N ALA A 21 -14.98 -32.83 54.76
CA ALA A 21 -15.85 -33.49 53.79
C ALA A 21 -16.40 -32.55 52.70
N ALA A 22 -16.94 -33.12 51.63
CA ALA A 22 -17.35 -32.41 50.43
C ALA A 22 -18.60 -31.51 50.60
N VAL A 23 -18.60 -30.38 49.88
CA VAL A 23 -19.80 -29.69 49.42
C VAL A 23 -19.69 -29.53 47.91
N LEU A 24 -20.69 -30.02 47.18
CA LEU A 24 -20.81 -29.82 45.74
C LEU A 24 -21.22 -28.37 45.45
N LEU A 25 -20.31 -27.57 44.88
CA LEU A 25 -20.69 -26.41 44.07
C LEU A 25 -20.39 -26.71 42.61
N SER A 26 -21.41 -26.61 41.77
CA SER A 26 -21.29 -26.73 40.32
C SER A 26 -20.52 -25.55 39.75
N VAL A 27 -19.24 -25.75 39.42
CA VAL A 27 -18.51 -24.82 38.56
C VAL A 27 -19.04 -24.97 37.15
N ALA A 28 -19.87 -24.03 36.72
CA ALA A 28 -20.20 -23.88 35.30
C ALA A 28 -18.88 -23.60 34.56
N GLY A 29 -18.48 -24.53 33.70
CA GLY A 29 -17.29 -24.34 32.88
C GLY A 29 -17.53 -23.20 31.90
N LEU A 30 -16.85 -22.07 32.10
CA LEU A 30 -16.62 -21.12 31.02
C LEU A 30 -15.70 -21.81 30.00
N VAL A 31 -16.32 -22.50 29.05
CA VAL A 31 -15.69 -22.78 27.77
C VAL A 31 -15.50 -21.41 27.11
N SER A 32 -14.27 -20.89 27.12
CA SER A 32 -13.92 -19.77 26.25
C SER A 32 -14.02 -20.27 24.81
N GLN A 33 -15.17 -20.03 24.18
CA GLN A 33 -15.28 -20.12 22.73
C GLN A 33 -14.39 -19.02 22.16
N GLY A 34 -13.15 -19.38 21.82
CA GLY A 34 -12.33 -18.57 20.95
C GLY A 34 -13.01 -18.54 19.59
N CYS A 35 -13.61 -17.41 19.24
CA CYS A 35 -13.99 -17.14 17.86
C CYS A 35 -12.72 -16.85 17.04
N GLU A 36 -11.91 -17.88 16.82
CA GLU A 36 -11.09 -17.98 15.60
C GLU A 36 -12.03 -18.36 14.46
N SER A 37 -12.97 -17.48 14.14
CA SER A 37 -13.69 -17.53 12.87
C SER A 37 -12.68 -17.15 11.79
N THR A 38 -12.10 -18.14 11.12
CA THR A 38 -11.45 -17.92 9.83
C THR A 38 -12.40 -17.10 8.96
N PRO A 39 -11.97 -15.98 8.35
CA PRO A 39 -12.82 -15.21 7.45
C PRO A 39 -13.43 -16.12 6.37
N PRO A 40 -14.64 -15.82 5.89
CA PRO A 40 -15.22 -16.56 4.77
C PRO A 40 -14.28 -16.50 3.55
N PRO A 41 -14.32 -17.48 2.64
CA PRO A 41 -13.62 -17.40 1.37
C PRO A 41 -13.92 -16.06 0.66
N VAL A 42 -12.93 -15.52 -0.08
CA VAL A 42 -13.04 -14.22 -0.77
C VAL A 42 -14.31 -14.12 -1.64
N GLU A 43 -14.71 -15.22 -2.25
CA GLU A 43 -15.90 -15.32 -3.08
C GLU A 43 -17.22 -15.17 -2.28
N GLU A 44 -17.24 -15.60 -1.02
CA GLU A 44 -18.36 -15.42 -0.08
C GLU A 44 -18.33 -14.03 0.57
N GLU A 45 -17.14 -13.50 0.91
CA GLU A 45 -16.96 -12.09 1.31
C GLU A 45 -17.54 -11.15 0.24
N LEU A 46 -17.14 -11.33 -1.02
CA LEU A 46 -17.61 -10.51 -2.13
C LEU A 46 -19.11 -10.64 -2.36
N ALA A 47 -19.69 -11.85 -2.30
CA ALA A 47 -21.12 -12.06 -2.49
C ALA A 47 -21.99 -11.29 -1.47
N ALA A 48 -21.49 -11.08 -0.24
CA ALA A 48 -22.17 -10.32 0.81
C ALA A 48 -22.03 -8.79 0.69
N VAL A 49 -21.04 -8.29 -0.09
CA VAL A 49 -20.80 -6.85 -0.25
C VAL A 49 -21.83 -6.22 -1.18
N ASP A 50 -22.66 -5.31 -0.62
CA ASP A 50 -23.55 -4.41 -1.36
C ASP A 50 -23.29 -2.94 -0.99
N PRO A 51 -22.45 -2.24 -1.76
CA PRO A 51 -22.15 -0.82 -1.58
C PRO A 51 -23.36 0.11 -1.68
N SER A 52 -24.47 -0.31 -2.28
CA SER A 52 -25.66 0.54 -2.38
C SER A 52 -26.35 0.80 -1.04
N SER A 53 -25.98 0.03 0.00
CA SER A 53 -26.39 0.22 1.39
C SER A 53 -25.47 1.16 2.20
N TRP A 54 -24.31 1.54 1.66
CA TRP A 54 -23.27 2.28 2.40
C TRP A 54 -23.51 3.79 2.47
N SER A 55 -23.02 4.41 3.54
CA SER A 55 -22.77 5.86 3.59
C SER A 55 -21.86 6.28 2.42
N GLY A 56 -22.11 7.46 1.84
CA GLY A 56 -21.46 7.93 0.61
C GLY A 56 -22.28 7.71 -0.67
N GLY A 57 -23.30 6.84 -0.64
CA GLY A 57 -24.31 6.77 -1.71
C GLY A 57 -23.77 6.20 -3.02
N TRP A 58 -23.32 4.95 -3.00
CA TRP A 58 -22.96 4.20 -4.21
C TRP A 58 -24.22 3.67 -4.91
N LYS A 59 -24.21 3.62 -6.25
CA LYS A 59 -25.25 2.91 -7.02
C LYS A 59 -24.61 1.89 -7.95
N PHE A 60 -25.24 0.73 -8.07
CA PHE A 60 -24.86 -0.27 -9.06
C PHE A 60 -25.01 0.33 -10.47
N GLU A 61 -23.92 0.37 -11.22
CA GLU A 61 -23.87 0.90 -12.57
C GLU A 61 -24.08 -0.24 -13.58
N ARG A 62 -23.28 -1.31 -13.47
CA ARG A 62 -23.30 -2.48 -14.37
C ARG A 62 -22.38 -3.61 -13.90
N GLN A 63 -22.44 -4.75 -14.59
CA GLN A 63 -21.34 -5.71 -14.64
C GLN A 63 -20.30 -5.22 -15.66
N VAL A 64 -19.01 -5.16 -15.29
CA VAL A 64 -17.92 -4.82 -16.23
C VAL A 64 -17.17 -6.05 -16.73
N ALA A 65 -16.67 -5.97 -17.96
CA ALA A 65 -15.65 -6.89 -18.44
C ALA A 65 -14.36 -6.69 -17.64
N GLN A 66 -13.78 -7.80 -17.18
CA GLN A 66 -12.47 -7.83 -16.55
C GLN A 66 -11.58 -8.86 -17.25
N ARG A 67 -10.27 -8.58 -17.34
CA ARG A 67 -9.28 -9.47 -17.99
C ARG A 67 -7.88 -9.27 -17.42
N PRO A 68 -6.96 -10.25 -17.56
CA PRO A 68 -5.56 -10.02 -17.27
C PRO A 68 -4.98 -8.92 -18.16
N LEU A 69 -4.00 -8.18 -17.64
CA LEU A 69 -3.11 -7.36 -18.45
C LEU A 69 -2.10 -8.29 -19.14
N GLY A 70 -1.88 -8.12 -20.45
CA GLY A 70 -0.85 -8.90 -21.15
C GLY A 70 0.56 -8.58 -20.62
N LYS A 71 1.44 -9.60 -20.56
CA LYS A 71 2.84 -9.44 -20.09
C LYS A 71 3.61 -8.30 -20.79
N ASP A 72 3.33 -8.12 -22.08
CA ASP A 72 3.97 -7.14 -22.95
C ASP A 72 2.99 -6.00 -23.32
N GLU A 73 1.82 -5.95 -22.68
CA GLU A 73 0.82 -4.90 -22.88
C GLU A 73 1.27 -3.63 -22.14
N ALA A 74 1.62 -2.60 -22.90
CA ALA A 74 1.92 -1.30 -22.33
C ALA A 74 0.69 -0.76 -21.61
N ILE A 75 0.84 -0.42 -20.32
CA ILE A 75 -0.16 0.37 -19.58
C ILE A 75 -0.11 1.83 -20.06
N THR A 76 -0.53 2.03 -21.30
CA THR A 76 -0.67 3.32 -21.95
C THR A 76 -2.15 3.58 -22.19
N PRO A 77 -2.72 4.70 -21.70
CA PRO A 77 -4.12 5.04 -21.93
C PRO A 77 -4.40 5.29 -23.42
N SER A 78 -4.78 4.24 -24.15
CA SER A 78 -5.16 4.30 -25.56
C SER A 78 -6.68 4.19 -25.71
N GLY A 79 -7.23 4.89 -26.71
CA GLY A 79 -8.68 4.97 -26.94
C GLY A 79 -9.37 6.18 -26.28
N LYS A 80 -10.61 6.42 -26.70
CA LYS A 80 -11.49 7.45 -26.11
C LYS A 80 -11.95 7.00 -24.72
N ALA A 81 -12.09 7.95 -23.80
CA ALA A 81 -12.76 7.71 -22.52
C ALA A 81 -14.21 7.27 -22.77
N ASN A 82 -14.53 6.03 -22.43
CA ASN A 82 -15.88 5.46 -22.52
C ASN A 82 -16.58 5.33 -21.15
N LEU A 83 -15.87 5.67 -20.07
CA LEU A 83 -16.46 5.86 -18.75
C LEU A 83 -16.82 7.35 -18.58
N PRO A 84 -18.00 7.68 -18.04
CA PRO A 84 -18.28 9.01 -17.50
C PRO A 84 -17.24 9.41 -16.43
N ASP A 85 -17.18 10.71 -16.09
CA ASP A 85 -16.41 11.14 -14.92
C ASP A 85 -17.15 10.77 -13.62
N GLY A 86 -16.43 10.21 -12.64
CA GLY A 86 -16.95 9.89 -11.32
C GLY A 86 -16.13 8.81 -10.62
N ASP A 87 -16.29 8.65 -9.31
CA ASP A 87 -15.61 7.58 -8.57
C ASP A 87 -16.29 6.24 -8.79
N TYR A 88 -15.45 5.23 -9.03
CA TYR A 88 -15.86 3.87 -9.33
C TYR A 88 -15.30 2.88 -8.34
N LEU A 89 -16.16 2.03 -7.82
CA LEU A 89 -15.83 0.84 -7.05
C LEU A 89 -16.09 -0.39 -7.94
N VAL A 90 -15.06 -1.19 -8.19
CA VAL A 90 -15.17 -2.43 -8.98
C VAL A 90 -14.71 -3.63 -8.16
N LEU A 91 -15.68 -4.45 -7.77
CA LEU A 91 -15.48 -5.69 -7.05
C LEU A 91 -14.80 -6.75 -7.93
N GLY A 92 -14.14 -7.71 -7.30
CA GLY A 92 -13.44 -8.82 -7.97
C GLY A 92 -14.37 -9.75 -8.75
N ASP A 93 -15.68 -9.68 -8.53
CA ASP A 93 -16.71 -10.49 -9.20
C ASP A 93 -17.28 -9.83 -10.48
N GLY A 94 -16.86 -8.62 -10.82
CA GLY A 94 -17.37 -7.88 -11.98
C GLY A 94 -18.35 -6.75 -11.68
N ARG A 95 -18.93 -6.67 -10.47
CA ARG A 95 -19.90 -5.62 -10.15
C ARG A 95 -19.23 -4.25 -10.01
N MET A 96 -19.71 -3.29 -10.79
CA MET A 96 -19.27 -1.90 -10.80
C MET A 96 -20.32 -1.01 -10.16
N PHE A 97 -19.89 -0.20 -9.21
CA PHE A 97 -20.69 0.82 -8.55
C PHE A 97 -20.07 2.19 -8.81
N ARG A 98 -20.92 3.21 -8.90
CA ARG A 98 -20.53 4.62 -9.07
C ARG A 98 -20.99 5.43 -7.87
N ALA A 99 -20.15 6.33 -7.36
CA ALA A 99 -20.55 7.28 -6.32
C ALA A 99 -21.63 8.25 -6.87
N THR A 100 -22.62 8.62 -6.05
CA THR A 100 -23.76 9.44 -6.49
C THR A 100 -24.03 10.70 -5.67
N GLY A 101 -23.10 11.08 -4.79
CA GLY A 101 -23.11 12.36 -4.10
C GLY A 101 -21.85 13.18 -4.40
N ASP A 102 -22.02 14.47 -4.63
CA ASP A 102 -20.94 15.47 -4.59
C ASP A 102 -20.55 15.76 -3.13
N ALA A 103 -20.23 14.71 -2.36
CA ALA A 103 -19.99 14.79 -0.92
C ALA A 103 -18.60 15.38 -0.62
N ALA A 104 -18.41 16.65 -0.96
CA ALA A 104 -17.41 17.49 -0.32
C ALA A 104 -17.76 17.58 1.17
N MET A 105 -17.11 16.74 1.98
CA MET A 105 -17.22 16.85 3.42
C MET A 105 -16.65 18.19 3.90
N ASP A 106 -17.28 18.74 4.93
CA ASP A 106 -16.80 19.93 5.65
C ASP A 106 -15.68 19.48 6.59
N LEU A 107 -14.46 19.39 6.04
CA LEU A 107 -13.31 18.74 6.67
C LEU A 107 -12.46 19.72 7.51
N PRO A 108 -11.76 19.22 8.54
CA PRO A 108 -10.82 20.05 9.30
C PRO A 108 -9.67 20.57 8.42
N GLN A 109 -9.29 21.83 8.64
CA GLN A 109 -8.33 22.61 7.83
C GLN A 109 -6.95 21.94 7.59
N GLU A 110 -6.59 20.93 8.38
CA GLU A 110 -5.64 19.88 8.00
C GLU A 110 -6.27 18.52 8.29
N MET A 111 -6.37 17.63 7.29
CA MET A 111 -6.59 16.19 7.50
C MET A 111 -5.30 15.42 7.25
N ARG A 112 -4.94 14.59 8.22
CA ARG A 112 -3.92 13.56 8.07
C ARG A 112 -4.68 12.25 8.14
N GLY A 113 -4.45 11.32 7.22
CA GLY A 113 -5.19 10.06 7.17
C GLY A 113 -4.79 9.09 8.28
N GLY A 114 -4.32 9.54 9.44
CA GLY A 114 -3.61 8.77 10.46
C GLY A 114 -2.10 8.63 10.21
N GLY A 115 -1.35 8.39 11.29
CA GLY A 115 0.09 8.17 11.27
C GLY A 115 0.53 6.83 10.64
N SER A 116 1.84 6.64 10.50
CA SER A 116 2.41 5.37 10.02
C SER A 116 2.46 4.31 11.12
N TRP A 117 1.92 3.12 10.88
CA TRP A 117 2.15 1.96 11.76
C TRP A 117 3.25 1.06 11.17
N ARG A 118 4.31 0.86 11.96
CA ARG A 118 5.56 0.26 11.48
C ARG A 118 5.58 -1.27 11.59
N GLY A 119 4.72 -1.85 12.44
CA GLY A 119 5.01 -3.14 13.05
C GLY A 119 6.29 -3.09 13.89
N ASP A 120 6.69 -4.21 14.45
CA ASP A 120 8.02 -4.30 15.07
C ASP A 120 9.11 -4.32 13.98
N ASP A 121 10.16 -3.52 14.21
CA ASP A 121 11.59 -3.72 13.86
C ASP A 121 12.38 -2.40 13.76
N GLY A 122 13.67 -2.44 14.11
CA GLY A 122 14.57 -1.28 14.16
C GLY A 122 15.26 -0.94 12.83
N GLY A 123 15.50 0.34 12.56
CA GLY A 123 15.92 0.84 11.24
C GLY A 123 17.38 1.32 11.10
N GLY A 124 17.78 1.56 9.85
CA GLY A 124 19.05 2.19 9.44
C GLY A 124 19.03 2.65 7.96
N THR A 125 19.90 3.60 7.59
CA THR A 125 19.89 4.29 6.27
C THR A 125 21.29 4.68 5.77
N PRO A 126 21.58 4.49 4.46
CA PRO A 126 22.59 5.29 3.72
C PRO A 126 22.10 5.74 2.30
N GLY A 127 22.86 6.59 1.58
CA GLY A 127 22.48 7.11 0.24
C GLY A 127 23.63 7.69 -0.65
N PHE A 128 23.26 8.20 -1.85
CA PHE A 128 24.07 8.86 -2.92
C PHE A 128 25.03 7.95 -3.74
N LEU A 129 25.52 8.23 -4.98
CA LEU A 129 25.46 9.38 -5.95
C LEU A 129 24.98 8.93 -7.37
N LEU A 130 25.54 9.46 -8.50
CA LEU A 130 24.88 9.72 -9.80
C LEU A 130 25.67 9.29 -11.09
N ASP A 131 25.10 8.58 -12.12
CA ASP A 131 25.22 8.89 -13.60
C ASP A 131 24.23 8.13 -14.57
N SER A 132 24.15 8.48 -15.89
CA SER A 132 22.92 8.75 -16.71
C SER A 132 22.45 7.84 -17.87
N VAL A 133 21.17 7.38 -17.90
CA VAL A 133 20.44 6.89 -19.12
C VAL A 133 18.88 6.97 -19.01
N SER A 134 18.19 7.63 -19.97
CA SER A 134 16.71 7.49 -20.16
C SER A 134 16.37 6.37 -21.17
N GLN A 135 15.32 5.57 -21.02
CA GLN A 135 13.89 5.92 -20.88
C GLN A 135 13.26 5.26 -19.63
N GLY A 136 12.20 5.77 -18.99
CA GLY A 136 11.45 7.01 -19.18
C GLY A 136 10.74 7.38 -17.86
N ILE A 137 11.15 8.40 -17.10
CA ILE A 137 12.34 9.23 -17.30
C ILE A 137 13.24 9.25 -16.04
N VAL A 138 14.40 8.62 -16.21
CA VAL A 138 15.62 8.82 -15.44
C VAL A 138 16.18 10.21 -15.83
N ILE A 139 16.40 11.10 -14.86
CA ILE A 139 16.58 12.54 -15.10
C ILE A 139 18.07 12.89 -15.18
N GLY A 140 18.56 12.77 -16.42
CA GLY A 140 19.99 12.67 -16.66
C GLY A 140 20.45 11.35 -16.08
N THR A 141 21.02 11.43 -14.89
CA THR A 141 21.53 10.33 -14.06
C THR A 141 20.49 9.25 -13.76
N ASP A 142 20.89 7.97 -13.71
CA ASP A 142 20.26 6.91 -12.89
C ASP A 142 20.98 6.77 -11.53
N ASP A 143 20.40 7.34 -10.47
CA ASP A 143 20.91 7.25 -9.08
C ASP A 143 20.22 6.18 -8.24
N ARG A 144 19.34 5.39 -8.86
CA ARG A 144 18.49 4.45 -8.14
C ARG A 144 19.31 3.38 -7.46
N THR A 145 18.96 3.09 -6.22
CA THR A 145 19.56 1.99 -5.45
C THR A 145 18.60 0.82 -5.36
N VAL A 146 19.07 -0.38 -5.73
CA VAL A 146 18.27 -1.61 -5.64
C VAL A 146 18.15 -2.10 -4.19
N VAL A 147 17.10 -2.86 -3.90
CA VAL A 147 16.94 -3.66 -2.68
C VAL A 147 16.87 -5.13 -3.07
N ASN A 148 17.85 -5.93 -2.63
CA ASN A 148 18.02 -7.34 -3.01
C ASN A 148 18.34 -8.26 -1.80
N SER A 149 17.89 -7.88 -0.62
CA SER A 149 18.12 -8.62 0.63
C SER A 149 16.80 -8.86 1.35
N ASP A 150 16.51 -10.12 1.68
CA ASP A 150 15.28 -10.50 2.40
C ASP A 150 15.18 -9.77 3.73
N ALA A 151 16.29 -9.72 4.48
CA ALA A 151 16.37 -8.98 5.74
C ALA A 151 16.01 -7.49 5.62
N THR A 152 16.17 -6.87 4.44
CA THR A 152 15.71 -5.49 4.21
C THR A 152 14.26 -5.46 3.74
N LEU A 153 13.89 -6.31 2.76
CA LEU A 153 12.54 -6.41 2.21
C LEU A 153 11.49 -6.89 3.23
N GLN A 154 11.92 -7.54 4.32
CA GLN A 154 11.09 -7.95 5.46
C GLN A 154 10.93 -6.87 6.53
N THR A 155 11.65 -5.74 6.45
CA THR A 155 11.49 -4.61 7.39
C THR A 155 10.55 -3.54 6.86
N TRP A 156 9.89 -2.80 7.76
CA TRP A 156 9.14 -1.61 7.38
C TRP A 156 10.10 -0.44 7.05
N PRO A 157 9.84 0.36 6.00
CA PRO A 157 8.67 0.36 5.14
C PRO A 157 8.79 -0.49 3.86
N TYR A 158 9.86 -1.27 3.68
CA TYR A 158 10.09 -2.05 2.46
C TYR A 158 9.00 -3.12 2.24
N ARG A 159 8.63 -3.88 3.27
CA ARG A 159 7.51 -4.87 3.21
C ARG A 159 6.15 -4.25 2.87
N ALA A 160 5.99 -2.95 3.07
CA ALA A 160 4.77 -2.19 2.77
C ALA A 160 4.70 -1.66 1.33
N VAL A 161 5.73 -1.88 0.50
CA VAL A 161 5.79 -1.50 -0.92
C VAL A 161 5.94 -2.78 -1.77
N GLY A 162 5.28 -2.84 -2.93
CA GLY A 162 5.28 -4.04 -3.76
C GLY A 162 4.74 -3.79 -5.17
N PRO A 163 5.07 -4.64 -6.15
CA PRO A 163 4.47 -4.57 -7.48
C PRO A 163 3.01 -5.05 -7.45
N ILE A 164 2.23 -4.54 -8.40
CA ILE A 164 0.95 -5.12 -8.80
C ILE A 164 1.25 -6.23 -9.82
N ILE A 165 0.74 -7.41 -9.53
CA ILE A 165 0.90 -8.64 -10.30
C ILE A 165 -0.44 -8.97 -10.97
N TYR A 166 -0.45 -9.22 -12.28
CA TYR A 166 -1.65 -9.34 -13.11
C TYR A 166 -1.98 -10.80 -13.54
N ASP A 167 -1.14 -11.74 -13.13
CA ASP A 167 -1.27 -13.20 -13.30
C ASP A 167 -0.57 -13.82 -12.08
N GLU A 168 -1.19 -14.79 -11.39
CA GLU A 168 -0.62 -15.44 -10.21
C GLU A 168 0.73 -16.13 -10.47
N ASN A 169 1.02 -16.45 -11.74
CA ASN A 169 2.26 -17.06 -12.19
C ASN A 169 3.32 -16.01 -12.61
N ALA A 170 2.94 -14.74 -12.75
CA ALA A 170 3.89 -13.69 -13.11
C ALA A 170 4.90 -13.45 -11.99
N THR A 171 6.15 -13.28 -12.40
CA THR A 171 7.32 -13.07 -11.53
C THR A 171 7.81 -11.62 -11.53
N THR A 172 7.06 -10.73 -12.18
CA THR A 172 7.31 -9.29 -12.25
C THR A 172 5.96 -8.58 -12.41
N GLY A 173 5.88 -7.32 -12.00
CA GLY A 173 4.70 -6.47 -12.19
C GLY A 173 4.96 -5.30 -13.13
N THR A 174 3.88 -4.63 -13.52
CA THR A 174 3.88 -3.48 -14.44
C THR A 174 3.42 -2.17 -13.77
N CYS A 175 3.07 -2.23 -12.48
CA CYS A 175 2.83 -1.09 -11.60
C CYS A 175 3.33 -1.38 -10.19
N THR A 176 3.37 -0.35 -9.35
CA THR A 176 3.70 -0.40 -7.93
C THR A 176 2.48 0.01 -7.09
N ALA A 177 2.35 -0.55 -5.89
CA ALA A 177 1.42 -0.10 -4.87
C ALA A 177 2.13 0.05 -3.50
N THR A 178 1.53 0.81 -2.59
CA THR A 178 2.06 1.05 -1.24
C THR A 178 0.96 0.95 -0.19
N MET A 179 1.17 0.16 0.85
CA MET A 179 0.21 -0.03 1.95
C MET A 179 -0.02 1.29 2.69
N ILE A 180 -1.28 1.74 2.70
CA ILE A 180 -1.79 2.87 3.49
C ILE A 180 -2.86 2.42 4.49
N GLY A 181 -3.01 1.13 4.74
CA GLY A 181 -3.84 0.60 5.82
C GLY A 181 -3.75 -0.92 5.90
N PRO A 182 -4.42 -1.55 6.89
CA PRO A 182 -4.31 -2.99 7.18
C PRO A 182 -4.52 -3.91 5.97
N ARG A 183 -5.46 -3.57 5.08
CA ARG A 183 -5.75 -4.30 3.83
C ARG A 183 -5.82 -3.36 2.62
N HIS A 184 -5.12 -2.23 2.68
CA HIS A 184 -5.33 -1.08 1.79
C HIS A 184 -4.01 -0.64 1.16
N ALA A 185 -3.91 -0.71 -0.16
CA ALA A 185 -2.70 -0.28 -0.89
C ALA A 185 -3.03 0.75 -1.97
N VAL A 186 -2.42 1.93 -1.90
CA VAL A 186 -2.61 3.01 -2.88
C VAL A 186 -1.72 2.79 -4.10
N THR A 187 -2.22 3.16 -5.27
CA THR A 187 -1.55 3.05 -6.58
C THR A 187 -2.09 4.12 -7.55
N ALA A 188 -1.74 4.06 -8.84
CA ALA A 188 -2.29 4.93 -9.87
C ALA A 188 -3.55 4.32 -10.50
N ALA A 189 -4.48 5.16 -10.97
CA ALA A 189 -5.73 4.69 -11.58
C ALA A 189 -5.47 3.89 -12.87
N HIS A 190 -4.51 4.34 -13.69
CA HIS A 190 -4.14 3.64 -14.93
C HIS A 190 -3.57 2.23 -14.73
N CYS A 191 -3.16 1.88 -13.52
CA CYS A 191 -2.80 0.50 -13.18
C CYS A 191 -4.00 -0.45 -13.08
N LEU A 192 -5.23 0.06 -12.98
CA LEU A 192 -6.41 -0.76 -12.65
C LEU A 192 -7.40 -0.93 -13.79
N HIS A 193 -7.40 -0.02 -14.77
CA HIS A 193 -8.27 -0.11 -15.95
C HIS A 193 -7.65 0.58 -17.17
N ASP A 194 -8.23 0.33 -18.35
CA ASP A 194 -7.95 1.10 -19.56
C ASP A 194 -8.90 2.32 -19.68
N ASN A 195 -8.62 3.23 -20.61
CA ASN A 195 -9.51 4.37 -20.91
C ASN A 195 -10.85 3.92 -21.54
N ALA A 196 -10.90 2.73 -22.14
CA ALA A 196 -12.08 2.20 -22.81
C ALA A 196 -13.10 1.57 -21.83
N GLY A 197 -12.75 1.46 -20.54
CA GLY A 197 -13.62 0.97 -19.47
C GLY A 197 -13.46 -0.51 -19.13
N THR A 198 -12.42 -1.19 -19.63
CA THR A 198 -12.03 -2.54 -19.22
C THR A 198 -11.20 -2.48 -17.94
N TRP A 199 -11.51 -3.31 -16.95
CA TRP A 199 -10.76 -3.39 -15.70
C TRP A 199 -9.80 -4.58 -15.69
N TYR A 200 -8.60 -4.41 -15.13
CA TYR A 200 -7.60 -5.46 -15.05
C TYR A 200 -7.88 -6.41 -13.88
N TRP A 201 -7.90 -7.72 -14.13
CA TRP A 201 -8.18 -8.78 -13.16
C TRP A 201 -7.76 -10.19 -13.65
N PRO A 202 -7.28 -11.09 -12.79
CA PRO A 202 -7.01 -10.90 -11.36
C PRO A 202 -5.86 -9.92 -11.12
N LEU A 203 -5.84 -9.30 -9.94
CA LEU A 203 -4.73 -8.50 -9.46
C LEU A 203 -4.27 -9.04 -8.12
N TYR A 204 -2.96 -8.98 -7.87
CA TYR A 204 -2.36 -9.33 -6.60
C TYR A 204 -1.30 -8.29 -6.22
N PHE A 205 -1.11 -8.09 -4.92
CA PHE A 205 -0.03 -7.28 -4.36
C PHE A 205 1.07 -8.19 -3.82
N SER A 206 2.33 -7.97 -4.23
CA SER A 206 3.48 -8.74 -3.69
C SER A 206 4.32 -7.90 -2.72
N PRO A 207 4.10 -7.99 -1.40
CA PRO A 207 4.86 -7.20 -0.42
C PRO A 207 6.37 -7.47 -0.47
N GLY A 208 7.18 -6.43 -0.68
CA GLY A 208 8.65 -6.52 -0.71
C GLY A 208 9.18 -7.57 -1.69
N HIS A 209 8.63 -7.65 -2.90
CA HIS A 209 9.03 -8.61 -3.94
C HIS A 209 10.55 -8.53 -4.28
N LYS A 210 11.17 -9.67 -4.63
CA LYS A 210 12.62 -9.81 -4.86
C LYS A 210 12.97 -10.59 -6.14
N GLY A 211 13.03 -9.90 -7.27
CA GLY A 211 13.41 -10.51 -8.55
C GLY A 211 12.44 -11.58 -9.02
N SER A 212 12.88 -12.46 -9.92
CA SER A 212 12.04 -13.53 -10.50
C SER A 212 12.30 -14.93 -9.95
N GLY A 213 13.23 -15.07 -9.00
CA GLY A 213 13.66 -16.34 -8.40
C GLY A 213 12.56 -17.08 -7.61
N ALA A 214 12.85 -18.30 -7.14
CA ALA A 214 11.91 -19.07 -6.32
C ALA A 214 11.67 -18.44 -4.94
N ASP A 215 12.58 -17.57 -4.50
CA ASP A 215 12.62 -16.81 -3.26
C ASP A 215 12.08 -15.37 -3.40
N ARG A 216 11.40 -15.05 -4.51
CA ARG A 216 10.88 -13.71 -4.84
C ARG A 216 9.82 -13.15 -3.89
N THR A 217 9.31 -13.96 -2.98
CA THR A 217 8.24 -13.62 -2.01
C THR A 217 8.74 -13.70 -0.55
N PRO A 218 9.65 -12.81 -0.10
CA PRO A 218 10.18 -12.87 1.26
C PRO A 218 9.15 -12.54 2.35
N ASN A 219 8.01 -11.94 1.98
CA ASN A 219 6.86 -11.64 2.86
C ASN A 219 5.64 -12.56 2.60
N GLY A 220 5.88 -13.77 2.09
CA GLY A 220 4.85 -14.77 1.78
C GLY A 220 4.10 -14.52 0.47
N ALA A 221 3.08 -15.35 0.21
CA ALA A 221 2.30 -15.37 -1.03
C ALA A 221 1.70 -14.01 -1.41
N TYR A 222 1.46 -13.75 -2.69
CA TYR A 222 0.82 -12.50 -3.12
C TYR A 222 -0.56 -12.34 -2.48
N ARG A 223 -0.92 -11.11 -2.09
CA ARG A 223 -2.24 -10.81 -1.51
C ARG A 223 -3.23 -10.55 -2.63
N LYS A 224 -4.29 -11.35 -2.74
CA LYS A 224 -5.35 -11.18 -3.75
C LYS A 224 -6.06 -9.83 -3.56
N VAL A 225 -6.27 -9.09 -4.64
CA VAL A 225 -7.12 -7.89 -4.64
C VAL A 225 -8.57 -8.32 -4.74
N VAL A 226 -9.40 -7.86 -3.81
CA VAL A 226 -10.84 -8.18 -3.75
C VAL A 226 -11.71 -7.06 -4.32
N ALA A 227 -11.28 -5.80 -4.20
CA ALA A 227 -11.97 -4.65 -4.77
C ALA A 227 -10.99 -3.53 -5.13
N ARG A 228 -11.44 -2.61 -6.00
CA ARG A 228 -10.64 -1.50 -6.53
C ARG A 228 -11.47 -0.22 -6.55
N TYR A 229 -10.87 0.89 -6.13
CA TYR A 229 -11.42 2.23 -6.30
C TYR A 229 -10.56 3.03 -7.28
N ALA A 230 -11.16 3.69 -8.27
CA ALA A 230 -10.49 4.66 -9.13
C ALA A 230 -11.50 5.64 -9.77
N ARG A 231 -11.01 6.82 -10.20
CA ARG A 231 -11.82 7.83 -10.92
C ARG A 231 -11.48 7.89 -12.41
N THR A 232 -10.25 8.28 -12.73
CA THR A 232 -9.81 8.59 -14.10
C THR A 232 -8.28 8.66 -14.18
N HIS A 233 -7.72 8.55 -15.38
CA HIS A 233 -6.27 8.68 -15.61
C HIS A 233 -5.83 10.14 -15.83
N ALA A 234 -6.70 11.14 -15.62
CA ALA A 234 -6.31 12.55 -15.67
C ALA A 234 -5.21 12.82 -14.62
N THR A 235 -4.15 13.57 -14.95
CA THR A 235 -2.95 13.70 -14.09
C THR A 235 -3.23 14.19 -12.66
N ALA A 236 -4.28 14.99 -12.45
CA ALA A 236 -4.74 15.44 -11.14
C ALA A 236 -5.43 14.34 -10.29
N TRP A 237 -5.92 13.27 -10.93
CA TRP A 237 -6.85 12.26 -10.39
C TRP A 237 -6.38 10.82 -10.58
N ASP A 238 -5.18 10.62 -11.11
CA ASP A 238 -4.61 9.30 -11.45
C ASP A 238 -4.07 8.57 -10.21
N TYR A 239 -4.93 8.41 -9.22
CA TYR A 239 -4.70 7.67 -7.99
C TYR A 239 -5.87 6.69 -7.76
N ALA A 240 -5.59 5.62 -7.05
CA ALA A 240 -6.52 4.53 -6.83
C ALA A 240 -6.20 3.74 -5.57
N LEU A 241 -7.19 3.01 -5.04
CA LEU A 241 -7.03 2.15 -3.88
C LEU A 241 -7.32 0.68 -4.23
N LEU A 242 -6.38 -0.19 -3.89
CA LEU A 242 -6.57 -1.63 -3.85
C LEU A 242 -7.07 -2.03 -2.47
N ILE A 243 -8.18 -2.78 -2.45
CA ILE A 243 -8.60 -3.55 -1.27
C ILE A 243 -8.05 -4.96 -1.42
N LEU A 244 -7.21 -5.36 -0.48
CA LEU A 244 -6.61 -6.69 -0.40
C LEU A 244 -7.50 -7.63 0.40
N GLU A 245 -7.33 -8.94 0.20
CA GLU A 245 -7.92 -9.97 1.07
C GLU A 245 -7.56 -9.75 2.55
N ASP A 246 -8.55 -9.89 3.44
CA ASP A 246 -8.35 -9.68 4.86
C ASP A 246 -7.65 -10.88 5.50
N LYS A 247 -6.39 -10.70 5.86
CA LYS A 247 -5.53 -11.74 6.44
C LYS A 247 -4.58 -11.14 7.46
N PRO A 248 -4.20 -11.88 8.53
CA PRO A 248 -3.27 -11.38 9.52
C PRO A 248 -1.90 -11.09 8.89
N GLU A 249 -1.46 -11.89 7.92
CA GLU A 249 -0.20 -11.64 7.19
C GLU A 249 -0.27 -10.38 6.32
N THR A 250 -1.45 -9.93 5.89
CA THR A 250 -1.61 -8.64 5.17
C THR A 250 -1.54 -7.47 6.16
N ALA A 251 -2.30 -7.54 7.26
CA ALA A 251 -2.31 -6.49 8.28
C ALA A 251 -0.95 -6.28 8.94
N ASN A 252 -0.18 -7.36 9.18
CA ASN A 252 1.13 -7.33 9.82
C ASN A 252 2.26 -6.74 8.95
N LEU A 253 2.02 -6.43 7.67
CA LEU A 253 3.03 -5.75 6.82
C LEU A 253 3.37 -4.35 7.34
N GLY A 254 2.44 -3.71 8.04
CA GLY A 254 2.54 -2.28 8.34
C GLY A 254 2.19 -1.41 7.14
N TYR A 255 2.03 -0.12 7.41
CA TYR A 255 1.55 0.84 6.43
C TYR A 255 2.13 2.23 6.67
N LEU A 256 2.17 3.04 5.62
CA LEU A 256 2.60 4.44 5.71
C LEU A 256 1.46 5.32 6.23
N GLY A 257 1.82 6.48 6.76
CA GLY A 257 0.87 7.58 6.89
C GLY A 257 0.48 8.09 5.49
N PHE A 258 -0.64 8.78 5.37
CA PHE A 258 -0.95 9.55 4.17
C PHE A 258 -1.61 10.87 4.60
N GLY A 259 -1.51 11.93 3.81
CA GLY A 259 -1.99 13.23 4.24
C GLY A 259 -1.78 14.34 3.22
N TRP A 260 -2.41 15.47 3.48
CA TRP A 260 -2.29 16.69 2.69
C TRP A 260 -1.92 17.87 3.58
N TRP A 261 -1.39 18.93 2.96
CA TRP A 261 -1.06 20.19 3.60
C TRP A 261 -1.55 21.35 2.74
N THR A 262 -2.13 22.35 3.39
CA THR A 262 -2.74 23.53 2.74
C THR A 262 -1.68 24.47 2.17
N SER A 263 -0.55 24.63 2.87
CA SER A 263 0.50 25.56 2.45
C SER A 263 1.45 24.92 1.44
N ASP A 264 1.59 25.52 0.26
CA ASP A 264 2.56 25.09 -0.76
C ASP A 264 4.01 25.14 -0.25
N SER A 265 4.31 26.00 0.74
CA SER A 265 5.62 26.03 1.40
C SER A 265 5.98 24.74 2.15
N PHE A 266 5.01 23.87 2.46
CA PHE A 266 5.30 22.53 2.99
C PHE A 266 6.01 21.63 1.95
N TYR A 267 5.71 21.85 0.66
CA TYR A 267 6.16 21.03 -0.46
C TYR A 267 7.37 21.64 -1.17
N GLN A 268 7.57 22.95 -1.09
CA GLN A 268 8.70 23.64 -1.72
C GLN A 268 10.05 23.01 -1.31
N ASP A 269 10.84 22.57 -2.29
CA ASP A 269 12.15 21.94 -2.15
C ASP A 269 12.17 20.73 -1.17
N ARG A 270 11.00 20.15 -0.91
CA ARG A 270 10.81 19.13 0.12
C ARG A 270 11.50 17.83 -0.27
N ALA A 271 12.39 17.35 0.59
CA ALA A 271 13.01 16.03 0.46
C ALA A 271 11.94 14.91 0.45
N MET A 272 12.03 14.04 -0.55
CA MET A 272 11.09 12.95 -0.81
C MET A 272 11.81 11.74 -1.42
N ARG A 273 11.08 10.64 -1.57
CA ARG A 273 11.55 9.42 -2.22
C ARG A 273 10.43 8.73 -2.96
N VAL A 274 10.80 8.02 -4.03
CA VAL A 274 9.92 7.15 -4.80
C VAL A 274 10.56 5.77 -4.81
N TRP A 275 9.85 4.78 -4.27
CA TRP A 275 10.26 3.39 -4.20
C TRP A 275 9.30 2.57 -5.04
N GLY A 276 9.82 1.79 -5.99
CA GLY A 276 8.97 1.04 -6.91
C GLY A 276 9.69 -0.02 -7.72
N TYR A 277 8.92 -0.63 -8.61
CA TYR A 277 9.27 -1.81 -9.38
C TYR A 277 9.22 -1.50 -10.87
N PRO A 278 10.33 -1.07 -11.49
CA PRO A 278 10.38 -0.88 -12.94
C PRO A 278 10.11 -2.19 -13.68
N VAL A 279 9.50 -2.11 -14.87
CA VAL A 279 9.22 -3.28 -15.71
C VAL A 279 10.49 -4.00 -16.16
N TRP A 280 10.32 -5.29 -16.46
CA TRP A 280 11.41 -6.23 -16.74
C TRP A 280 12.24 -5.95 -17.99
N ASN A 281 11.74 -5.10 -18.91
CA ASN A 281 12.42 -4.72 -20.14
C ASN A 281 13.09 -3.32 -20.07
N ASN A 282 13.10 -2.68 -18.89
CA ASN A 282 13.96 -1.53 -18.63
C ASN A 282 15.32 -1.99 -18.11
N THR A 283 16.37 -1.22 -18.39
CA THR A 283 17.67 -1.36 -17.72
C THR A 283 17.79 -0.42 -16.51
N CYS A 284 18.53 -0.87 -15.51
CA CYS A 284 18.77 -0.15 -14.25
C CYS A 284 20.26 -0.19 -13.91
N ALA A 285 20.89 0.96 -13.67
CA ALA A 285 22.33 1.04 -13.39
C ALA A 285 22.76 0.25 -12.14
N ALA A 286 21.87 0.13 -11.14
CA ALA A 286 22.09 -0.66 -9.94
C ALA A 286 21.50 -2.10 -10.02
N SER A 287 21.29 -2.65 -11.21
CA SER A 287 20.71 -4.00 -11.33
C SER A 287 21.62 -5.08 -10.73
N PRO A 288 21.06 -6.06 -9.99
CA PRO A 288 21.79 -7.23 -9.55
C PRO A 288 21.89 -8.32 -10.63
N LEU A 289 21.28 -8.11 -11.81
CA LEU A 289 21.27 -9.05 -12.92
C LEU A 289 22.37 -8.72 -13.92
N ALA A 290 23.03 -9.75 -14.48
CA ALA A 290 24.08 -9.59 -15.49
C ALA A 290 23.57 -9.10 -16.87
N SER A 291 22.25 -8.94 -17.03
CA SER A 291 21.60 -8.33 -18.20
C SER A 291 21.27 -6.85 -18.01
N ASP A 292 21.58 -6.28 -16.84
CA ASP A 292 21.17 -4.94 -16.38
C ASP A 292 19.65 -4.70 -16.26
N ASP A 293 18.81 -5.72 -16.52
CA ASP A 293 17.36 -5.63 -16.44
C ASP A 293 16.88 -5.25 -15.02
N CYS A 294 15.85 -4.40 -14.93
CA CYS A 294 15.24 -4.03 -13.65
C CYS A 294 14.34 -5.12 -13.03
N GLY A 295 14.00 -6.16 -13.79
CA GLY A 295 12.81 -7.00 -13.57
C GLY A 295 12.66 -7.60 -12.16
N GLY A 296 11.59 -7.20 -11.47
CA GLY A 296 11.15 -7.78 -10.20
C GLY A 296 11.85 -7.24 -8.95
N TYR A 297 12.82 -6.35 -9.07
CA TYR A 297 13.48 -5.75 -7.90
C TYR A 297 12.91 -4.39 -7.53
N MET A 298 12.97 -4.06 -6.24
CA MET A 298 12.63 -2.72 -5.77
C MET A 298 13.80 -1.77 -6.02
N TYR A 299 13.54 -0.66 -6.69
CA TYR A 299 14.48 0.44 -6.87
C TYR A 299 14.01 1.67 -6.08
N ARG A 300 14.98 2.40 -5.52
CA ARG A 300 14.74 3.57 -4.69
C ARG A 300 15.49 4.76 -5.26
N SER A 301 14.77 5.81 -5.66
CA SER A 301 15.34 7.15 -5.86
C SER A 301 14.92 8.07 -4.71
N SER A 302 15.77 9.04 -4.39
CA SER A 302 15.54 10.07 -3.36
C SER A 302 15.87 11.43 -3.94
N CYS A 303 14.97 12.40 -3.80
CA CYS A 303 15.05 13.68 -4.50
C CYS A 303 14.31 14.77 -3.73
N THR A 304 14.02 15.90 -4.38
CA THR A 304 13.07 16.90 -3.89
C THR A 304 11.81 16.98 -4.76
N ILE A 305 10.73 17.48 -4.16
CA ILE A 305 9.63 18.09 -4.91
C ILE A 305 10.20 19.34 -5.59
N SER A 306 10.10 19.42 -6.92
CA SER A 306 10.67 20.49 -7.74
C SER A 306 9.65 21.56 -8.14
N ASN A 307 8.36 21.24 -8.11
CA ASN A 307 7.26 22.19 -8.32
C ASN A 307 5.93 21.58 -7.81
N THR A 308 4.91 22.41 -7.61
CA THR A 308 3.56 21.99 -7.23
C THR A 308 2.48 22.83 -7.92
N THR A 309 1.35 22.22 -8.24
CA THR A 309 0.07 22.91 -8.45
C THR A 309 -0.89 22.56 -7.31
N SER A 310 -2.16 22.98 -7.41
CA SER A 310 -3.23 22.51 -6.51
C SER A 310 -3.32 20.99 -6.44
N ASP A 311 -3.07 20.31 -7.56
CA ASP A 311 -3.43 18.90 -7.77
C ASP A 311 -2.30 17.99 -8.23
N VAL A 312 -1.11 18.53 -8.52
CA VAL A 312 0.02 17.77 -9.07
C VAL A 312 1.31 18.12 -8.30
N LEU A 313 2.05 17.09 -7.89
CA LEU A 313 3.43 17.20 -7.44
C LEU A 313 4.37 16.90 -8.60
N TYR A 314 5.40 17.72 -8.76
CA TYR A 314 6.51 17.49 -9.69
C TYR A 314 7.77 17.16 -8.89
N HIS A 315 8.59 16.24 -9.39
CA HIS A 315 9.77 15.76 -8.72
C HIS A 315 10.91 15.42 -9.69
N LYS A 316 12.11 15.23 -9.13
CA LYS A 316 13.31 14.84 -9.87
C LYS A 316 13.81 13.42 -9.59
N CYS A 317 13.08 12.64 -8.79
CA CYS A 317 13.41 11.24 -8.54
C CYS A 317 13.36 10.47 -9.85
N ASP A 318 14.35 9.62 -10.07
CA ASP A 318 14.43 8.74 -11.23
C ASP A 318 13.34 7.69 -11.19
N THR A 319 12.62 7.58 -12.31
CA THR A 319 11.61 6.55 -12.50
C THR A 319 11.65 6.02 -13.93
N GLN A 320 11.06 4.85 -14.10
CA GLN A 320 10.77 4.24 -15.40
C GLN A 320 9.39 3.57 -15.33
N GLY A 321 8.84 3.15 -16.47
CA GLY A 321 7.60 2.35 -16.50
C GLY A 321 7.65 1.20 -15.47
N GLY A 322 6.54 0.94 -14.78
CA GLY A 322 6.49 0.09 -13.58
C GLY A 322 6.47 0.86 -12.25
N ASN A 323 7.04 2.07 -12.20
CA ASN A 323 6.92 2.96 -11.05
C ASN A 323 5.54 3.65 -10.94
N SER A 324 4.67 3.47 -11.93
CA SER A 324 3.27 3.89 -11.86
C SER A 324 2.62 3.41 -10.57
N GLY A 325 2.09 4.33 -9.78
CA GLY A 325 1.48 4.06 -8.48
C GLY A 325 2.45 3.99 -7.29
N SER A 326 3.77 4.08 -7.50
CA SER A 326 4.74 4.23 -6.41
C SER A 326 4.40 5.44 -5.56
N ALA A 327 4.32 5.27 -4.24
CA ALA A 327 4.05 6.40 -3.34
C ALA A 327 5.13 7.50 -3.49
N ILE A 328 4.68 8.75 -3.50
CA ILE A 328 5.52 9.93 -3.28
C ILE A 328 5.65 10.09 -1.76
N GLN A 329 6.75 9.59 -1.21
CA GLN A 329 6.92 9.45 0.24
C GLN A 329 7.81 10.58 0.80
N SER A 330 7.45 11.15 1.95
CA SER A 330 8.29 12.11 2.67
C SER A 330 8.15 11.97 4.19
N TYR A 331 9.22 12.30 4.92
CA TYR A 331 9.20 12.28 6.39
C TYR A 331 8.52 13.53 6.94
N VAL A 332 7.56 13.35 7.85
CA VAL A 332 6.97 14.42 8.67
C VAL A 332 7.25 14.08 10.14
N GLY A 333 8.22 14.78 10.73
CA GLY A 333 8.81 14.33 11.99
C GLY A 333 9.51 12.99 11.80
N SER A 334 9.17 12.00 12.64
CA SER A 334 9.68 10.63 12.52
C SER A 334 9.00 9.80 11.44
N ASP A 335 7.81 10.19 10.99
CA ASP A 335 6.85 9.31 10.33
C ASP A 335 6.84 9.50 8.83
N LEU A 336 6.55 8.41 8.11
CA LEU A 336 6.60 8.39 6.66
C LEU A 336 5.20 8.56 6.07
N TYR A 337 4.99 9.68 5.38
CA TYR A 337 3.73 10.03 4.76
C TYR A 337 3.79 9.90 3.24
N VAL A 338 2.73 9.34 2.65
CA VAL A 338 2.41 9.43 1.24
C VAL A 338 1.73 10.79 0.97
N LEU A 339 2.30 11.58 0.06
CA LEU A 339 1.81 12.90 -0.34
C LEU A 339 1.05 12.90 -1.69
N GLY A 340 1.02 11.73 -2.33
CA GLY A 340 0.60 11.51 -3.71
C GLY A 340 1.14 10.18 -4.23
N VAL A 341 0.82 9.82 -5.46
CA VAL A 341 1.40 8.66 -6.17
C VAL A 341 2.10 9.12 -7.43
N HIS A 342 3.19 8.46 -7.81
CA HIS A 342 3.89 8.72 -9.07
C HIS A 342 3.03 8.24 -10.24
N LYS A 343 2.90 9.08 -11.28
CA LYS A 343 2.19 8.75 -12.52
C LYS A 343 3.14 8.44 -13.69
N GLY A 344 4.19 9.22 -13.83
CA GLY A 344 5.04 9.25 -15.02
C GLY A 344 5.71 10.62 -15.17
N TYR A 345 5.76 11.16 -16.39
CA TYR A 345 6.44 12.41 -16.72
C TYR A 345 5.70 13.26 -17.76
N PRO A 346 5.80 14.61 -17.73
CA PRO A 346 5.39 15.49 -18.83
C PRO A 346 6.45 15.61 -19.94
N ASP A 347 7.73 15.55 -19.58
CA ASP A 347 8.88 15.79 -20.44
C ASP A 347 10.15 15.10 -19.88
N SER A 348 11.33 15.36 -20.46
CA SER A 348 12.57 14.69 -20.08
C SER A 348 13.31 15.25 -18.85
N THR A 349 12.73 16.23 -18.13
CA THR A 349 13.40 16.99 -17.06
C THR A 349 12.73 16.87 -15.69
N THR A 350 11.53 16.30 -15.63
CA THR A 350 10.77 16.13 -14.39
C THR A 350 9.83 14.94 -14.48
N ASN A 351 9.53 14.35 -13.33
CA ASN A 351 8.48 13.36 -13.12
C ASN A 351 7.31 13.99 -12.35
N TRP A 352 6.11 13.42 -12.44
CA TRP A 352 4.91 13.97 -11.82
C TRP A 352 3.95 12.91 -11.28
N GLY A 353 2.96 13.38 -10.52
CA GLY A 353 1.80 12.59 -10.12
C GLY A 353 0.79 13.42 -9.32
N PRO A 354 -0.43 12.90 -9.09
CA PRO A 354 -1.45 13.60 -8.32
C PRO A 354 -0.96 13.91 -6.90
N ARG A 355 -1.04 15.20 -6.53
CA ARG A 355 -0.94 15.68 -5.15
C ARG A 355 -2.19 15.23 -4.41
N PHE A 356 -2.02 14.66 -3.22
CA PHE A 356 -3.14 14.49 -2.31
C PHE A 356 -3.61 15.85 -1.79
N THR A 357 -4.89 16.10 -1.99
CA THR A 357 -5.65 17.26 -1.53
C THR A 357 -6.64 16.81 -0.47
N GLU A 358 -7.27 17.75 0.22
CA GLU A 358 -8.33 17.49 1.21
C GLU A 358 -9.38 16.48 0.72
N GLN A 359 -9.92 16.72 -0.49
CA GLN A 359 -10.88 15.81 -1.12
C GLN A 359 -10.30 14.40 -1.28
N LYS A 360 -9.09 14.25 -1.82
CA LYS A 360 -8.49 12.93 -2.11
C LYS A 360 -8.12 12.17 -0.82
N ILE A 361 -7.87 12.88 0.27
CA ILE A 361 -7.67 12.28 1.59
C ILE A 361 -9.02 11.83 2.17
N GLY A 362 -10.10 12.61 1.99
CA GLY A 362 -11.47 12.20 2.28
C GLY A 362 -11.87 10.94 1.50
N ASP A 363 -11.72 10.97 0.17
CA ASP A 363 -11.97 9.85 -0.75
C ASP A 363 -11.26 8.57 -0.23
N LEU A 364 -9.96 8.63 0.06
CA LEU A 364 -9.18 7.48 0.57
C LEU A 364 -9.65 7.01 1.96
N CYS A 365 -10.08 7.92 2.83
CA CYS A 365 -10.56 7.58 4.16
C CYS A 365 -11.92 6.87 4.12
N ASP A 366 -12.88 7.40 3.36
CA ASP A 366 -14.18 6.76 3.14
C ASP A 366 -14.02 5.34 2.56
N TRP A 367 -13.09 5.16 1.61
CA TRP A 367 -12.80 3.85 1.02
C TRP A 367 -12.10 2.89 1.99
N ILE A 368 -11.31 3.39 2.95
CA ILE A 368 -10.68 2.57 4.01
C ILE A 368 -11.71 2.17 5.08
N GLU A 369 -12.60 3.07 5.46
CA GLU A 369 -13.65 2.82 6.47
C GLU A 369 -14.73 1.87 5.96
N ALA A 370 -15.01 1.89 4.64
CA ALA A 370 -15.91 0.93 3.99
C ALA A 370 -15.36 -0.52 3.98
N TRP A 371 -14.04 -0.71 4.16
CA TRP A 371 -13.38 -2.02 4.09
C TRP A 371 -12.51 -2.30 5.33
N PRO A 372 -13.10 -2.40 6.53
CA PRO A 372 -12.35 -2.68 7.74
C PRO A 372 -11.60 -4.02 7.65
N SER A 373 -10.52 -4.14 8.43
CA SER A 373 -9.82 -5.39 8.68
C SER A 373 -10.15 -5.92 10.07
N ALA A 374 -10.39 -7.23 10.17
CA ALA A 374 -10.57 -7.92 11.45
C ALA A 374 -9.26 -8.02 12.26
N TYR A 375 -8.10 -7.77 11.64
CA TYR A 375 -6.78 -8.03 12.22
C TYR A 375 -6.05 -6.77 12.70
N SER A 376 -6.38 -5.60 12.17
CA SER A 376 -5.80 -4.32 12.61
C SER A 376 -6.72 -3.16 12.23
N THR A 377 -6.71 -2.10 13.04
CA THR A 377 -7.53 -0.90 12.82
C THR A 377 -6.66 0.26 12.35
N ARG A 378 -7.18 1.05 11.40
CA ARG A 378 -6.67 2.38 11.05
C ARG A 378 -7.75 3.41 11.35
N ALA A 379 -7.35 4.52 11.96
CA ALA A 379 -8.18 5.71 12.11
C ALA A 379 -7.71 6.78 11.10
N CYS A 380 -8.65 7.51 10.50
CA CYS A 380 -8.40 8.59 9.57
C CYS A 380 -8.49 9.95 10.29
N ASN A 381 -7.49 10.21 11.14
CA ASN A 381 -7.46 11.35 12.07
C ASN A 381 -6.09 12.06 12.04
#